data_AF-A0A1M3FVT8-F1
#
_entry.id   AF-A0A1M3FVT8-F1
#
_cell.length_a   1.000
_cell.length_b   1.000
_cell.length_c   1.000
_cell.angle_alpha   90.00
_cell.angle_beta   90.00
_cell.angle_gamma   90.00
#
_symmetry.space_group_name_H-M   'P 1'
#
loop_
_entity.id
_entity.type
_entity.pdbx_description
1 polymer ?
#
loop_
_entity_poly.entity_id
_entity_poly.type
_entity_poly.pdbx_seq_one_letter_code
_entity_poly.pdbx_strand_id
1 'polypeptide(L)' 'MSASKLPDRTNSIKPYSKKELTVMYNVSKKTMTRWLKPHLPKIGKREGRYYNVRQIQIIFDLFGLPDCLDNAA' A
#
# COMPACT_ATOMS: atom_id res chain seq x y z
N MET A 1 7.57 -25.86 -2.77
CA MET A 1 6.60 -24.84 -2.34
C MET A 1 7.00 -23.54 -3.02
N SER A 2 6.48 -23.32 -4.22
CA SER A 2 6.84 -22.20 -5.06
C SER A 2 6.35 -20.92 -4.42
N ALA A 3 7.27 -20.06 -4.00
CA ALA A 3 6.97 -18.65 -3.81
C ALA A 3 6.41 -18.16 -5.14
N SER A 4 5.09 -17.94 -5.20
CA SER A 4 4.42 -17.33 -6.33
C SER A 4 5.01 -15.94 -6.48
N LYS A 5 6.05 -15.84 -7.30
CA LYS A 5 6.59 -14.60 -7.80
C LYS A 5 5.42 -13.88 -8.43
N LEU A 6 4.89 -12.87 -7.73
CA LEU A 6 3.87 -11.99 -8.26
C LEU A 6 4.39 -11.52 -9.63
N PRO A 7 3.55 -11.49 -10.68
CA PRO A 7 4.00 -11.05 -12.00
C PRO A 7 4.65 -9.67 -11.84
N ASP A 8 5.57 -9.31 -12.72
CA ASP A 8 6.14 -7.96 -12.79
C ASP A 8 5.03 -6.92 -13.10
N ARG A 9 4.11 -6.69 -12.14
CA ARG A 9 2.96 -5.79 -12.18
C ARG A 9 3.39 -4.37 -11.80
N THR A 10 4.68 -4.06 -11.98
CA THR A 10 5.31 -2.80 -11.64
C THR A 10 5.05 -1.77 -12.73
N ASN A 11 3.80 -1.32 -12.86
CA ASN A 11 3.63 0.09 -13.09
C ASN A 11 4.31 0.78 -11.90
N SER A 12 5.45 1.41 -12.16
CA SER A 12 6.41 1.93 -11.16
C SER A 12 5.75 2.36 -9.85
N ILE A 13 5.94 1.54 -8.79
CA ILE A 13 5.41 1.86 -7.46
C ILE A 13 6.04 3.19 -7.04
N LYS A 14 5.19 4.19 -6.84
CA LYS A 14 5.59 5.53 -6.42
C LYS A 14 5.25 5.76 -4.95
N PRO A 15 5.85 6.79 -4.31
CA PRO A 15 5.42 7.23 -3.01
C PRO A 15 3.95 7.67 -3.04
N TYR A 16 3.17 7.28 -2.02
CA TYR A 16 1.80 7.74 -1.86
C TYR A 16 1.58 8.34 -0.48
N SER A 17 0.74 9.37 -0.43
CA SER A 17 0.23 9.93 0.80
C SER A 17 -0.88 9.07 1.37
N LYS A 18 -1.18 9.25 2.65
CA LYS A 18 -2.33 8.60 3.29
C LYS A 18 -3.65 8.95 2.59
N LYS A 19 -3.79 10.15 2.01
CA LYS A 19 -4.99 10.56 1.27
C LYS A 19 -5.13 9.79 -0.04
N GLU A 20 -4.03 9.56 -0.75
CA GLU A 20 -4.07 8.76 -1.98
C GLU A 20 -4.40 7.30 -1.65
N LEU A 21 -3.82 6.73 -0.59
CA LEU A 21 -4.18 5.39 -0.11
C LEU A 21 -5.68 5.27 0.20
N THR A 22 -6.29 6.27 0.84
CA THR A 22 -7.75 6.23 1.09
C THR A 22 -8.58 6.22 -0.18
N VAL A 23 -8.13 6.92 -1.22
CA VAL A 23 -8.80 6.95 -2.53
C VAL A 23 -8.63 5.62 -3.25
N MET A 24 -7.41 5.08 -3.27
CA MET A 24 -7.09 3.81 -3.95
C MET A 24 -7.85 2.62 -3.35
N TYR A 25 -7.95 2.54 -2.03
CA TYR A 25 -8.70 1.47 -1.35
C TYR A 25 -10.19 1.79 -1.15
N ASN A 26 -10.68 2.94 -1.63
CA ASN A 26 -12.05 3.41 -1.43
C ASN A 26 -12.54 3.35 0.04
N VAL A 27 -11.70 3.82 0.97
CA VAL A 27 -12.01 3.81 2.41
C VAL A 27 -11.84 5.18 3.06
N SER A 28 -12.48 5.41 4.20
CA SER A 28 -12.30 6.63 4.97
C SER A 28 -10.89 6.76 5.56
N LYS A 29 -10.46 8.00 5.85
CA LYS A 29 -9.20 8.27 6.58
C LYS A 29 -9.11 7.56 7.93
N LYS A 30 -10.24 7.41 8.62
CA LYS A 30 -10.34 6.73 9.91
C LYS A 30 -10.06 5.23 9.73
N THR A 31 -10.67 4.61 8.72
CA THR A 31 -10.48 3.21 8.36
C THR A 31 -9.02 2.94 7.99
N MET A 32 -8.45 3.72 7.07
CA MET A 32 -7.05 3.57 6.65
C MET A 32 -6.07 3.73 7.83
N THR A 33 -6.33 4.69 8.74
CA THR A 33 -5.48 4.84 9.94
C THR A 33 -5.59 3.63 10.87
N ARG A 34 -6.80 3.06 11.03
CA ARG A 34 -7.02 1.86 11.85
C ARG A 34 -6.34 0.62 11.26
N TRP A 35 -6.34 0.48 9.93
CA TRP A 35 -5.66 -0.61 9.24
C TRP A 35 -4.14 -0.49 9.36
N LEU A 36 -3.57 0.70 9.19
CA LEU A 36 -2.13 0.91 9.27
C LEU A 36 -1.57 0.75 10.70
N LYS A 37 -2.32 1.17 11.72
CA LYS A 37 -1.88 1.21 13.13
C LYS A 37 -1.24 -0.10 13.64
N PRO A 38 -1.86 -1.29 13.51
CA PRO A 38 -1.27 -2.55 13.97
C PRO A 38 0.01 -2.95 13.20
N HIS A 39 0.23 -2.39 12.01
CA HIS A 39 1.37 -2.72 11.16
C HIS A 39 2.47 -1.65 11.14
N LEU A 40 2.33 -0.55 11.89
CA LEU A 40 3.36 0.48 12.01
C LEU A 40 4.76 -0.07 12.37
N PRO A 41 4.92 -1.10 13.23
CA PRO A 41 6.24 -1.69 13.47
C PRO A 41 6.89 -2.30 12.23
N LYS A 42 6.09 -2.79 11.27
CA LYS A 42 6.59 -3.36 10.00
C LYS A 42 6.77 -2.29 8.92
N ILE A 43 5.82 -1.37 8.80
CA ILE A 43 5.83 -0.28 7.81
C ILE A 43 6.91 0.75 8.15
N GLY A 44 7.21 0.94 9.44
CA GLY A 44 8.12 1.95 9.92
C GLY A 44 7.46 3.34 10.04
N LYS A 45 8.25 4.30 10.54
CA LYS A 45 7.79 5.68 10.75
C LYS A 45 7.57 6.39 9.42
N ARG A 46 6.44 7.09 9.29
CA ARG A 46 6.19 7.98 8.15
C ARG A 46 6.92 9.31 8.37
N GLU A 47 7.93 9.57 7.54
CA GLU A 47 8.64 10.86 7.53
C GLU A 47 7.99 11.78 6.48
N GLY A 48 7.40 12.89 6.94
CA GLY A 48 6.72 13.85 6.07
C GLY A 48 5.33 13.39 5.59
N ARG A 49 4.91 13.88 4.41
CA ARG A 49 3.53 13.71 3.89
C ARG A 49 3.29 12.35 3.22
N TYR A 50 4.34 11.73 2.68
CA TYR A 50 4.26 10.52 1.86
C TYR A 50 4.83 9.32 2.61
N TYR A 51 4.33 8.13 2.28
CA TYR A 51 5.03 6.88 2.50
C TYR A 51 6.01 6.68 1.34
N ASN A 52 7.26 6.31 1.64
CA ASN A 52 8.23 6.02 0.59
C ASN A 52 7.89 4.70 -0.13
N VAL A 53 8.60 4.41 -1.22
CA VAL A 53 8.32 3.24 -2.08
C VAL A 53 8.34 1.92 -1.29
N ARG A 54 9.30 1.73 -0.38
CA ARG A 54 9.38 0.50 0.44
C ARG A 54 8.21 0.36 1.39
N GLN A 55 7.78 1.48 1.98
CA GLN A 55 6.61 1.49 2.87
C GLN A 55 5.33 1.15 2.10
N ILE A 56 5.19 1.67 0.87
CA ILE A 56 4.07 1.35 -0.01
C ILE A 56 4.07 -0.12 -0.41
N GLN A 57 5.22 -0.69 -0.75
CA GLN A 57 5.34 -2.13 -1.03
C GLN A 57 4.84 -2.97 0.15
N ILE A 58 5.31 -2.68 1.37
CA ILE A 58 4.86 -3.38 2.57
C ILE A 58 3.34 -3.21 2.79
N ILE A 59 2.80 -2.01 2.55
CA ILE A 59 1.35 -1.75 2.67
C ILE A 59 0.57 -2.59 1.65
N PHE A 60 1.03 -2.68 0.41
CA PHE A 60 0.40 -3.49 -0.64
C PHE A 60 0.51 -4.99 -0.35
N ASP A 61 1.65 -5.45 0.18
CA ASP A 61 1.82 -6.84 0.61
C ASP A 61 0.87 -7.21 1.77
N LEU A 62 0.55 -6.25 2.65
CA LEU A 62 -0.34 -6.46 3.80
C LEU A 62 -1.83 -6.42 3.45
N PHE A 63 -2.24 -5.51 2.56
CA PHE A 63 -3.67 -5.26 2.28
C PHE A 63 -4.12 -5.70 0.89
N GLY A 64 -3.20 -6.20 0.05
CA GLY A 64 -3.45 -6.46 -1.36
C GLY A 64 -3.29 -5.22 -2.24
N LEU A 65 -3.16 -5.42 -3.55
CA LEU A 65 -3.12 -4.33 -4.52
C LEU A 65 -4.52 -3.71 -4.65
N PRO A 66 -4.64 -2.38 -4.66
CA PRO A 66 -5.92 -1.72 -4.90
C PRO A 66 -6.36 -1.87 -6.36
N ASP A 67 -7.67 -1.98 -6.61
CA ASP A 67 -8.27 -2.23 -7.93
C ASP A 67 -7.79 -1.27 -9.03
N CYS A 68 -7.52 0.00 -8.68
CA CYS A 68 -7.00 0.98 -9.65
C CYS A 68 -5.60 0.67 -10.17
N LEU A 69 -4.83 -0.16 -9.47
CA LEU A 69 -3.52 -0.68 -9.87
C LEU A 69 -3.61 -2.12 -10.36
N ASP A 70 -4.64 -2.87 -9.98
CA ASP A 70 -4.93 -4.21 -10.48
C ASP A 70 -5.73 -4.12 -11.80
N ASN A 71 -5.15 -3.48 -12.82
CA ASN A 71 -5.68 -3.55 -14.19
C ASN A 71 -5.32 -4.93 -14.78
N ALA A 72 -5.98 -5.95 -14.27
CA ALA A 72 -5.96 -7.31 -14.76
C ALA A 72 -7.38 -7.91 -14.66
N ALA A 73 -8.35 -7.23 -15.28
CA ALA A 73 -9.63 -7.80 -15.72
C ALA A 73 -10.23 -6.92 -16.82
#